data_AF-A0A536JGL4-F1
#
_entry.id   AF-A0A536JGL4-F1
#
_cell.length_a   1.000
_cell.length_b   1.000
_cell.length_c   1.000
_cell.angle_alpha   90.00
_cell.angle_beta   90.00
_cell.angle_gamma   90.00
#
_symmetry.space_group_name_H-M   'P 1'
#
loop_
_entity.id
_entity.type
_entity.pdbx_description
1 polymer ?
#
loop_
_entity_poly.entity_id
_entity_poly.type
_entity_poly.pdbx_seq_one_letter_code
_entity_poly.pdbx_strand_id
1 'polypeptide(L)'
;EDLAWTHVGPTNGVITLAHEALATYGAGPRPEALWMVLRGSPAVSCVQLVNLRGIDDDRWNVAHERAPEPLEGIEVRARVGVEITGVWWDTPDDNVGHARSLRYEVKGGELRFQIPHLDVWALAWWTVR
;
A
#
# COMPACT_ATOMS: atom_id res chain seq x y z
N GLU A 1 11.78 7.29 -15.94
CA GLU A 1 10.58 8.11 -15.72
C GLU A 1 9.80 7.46 -14.57
N ASP A 2 9.38 8.25 -13.58
CA ASP A 2 8.60 7.80 -12.41
C ASP A 2 7.15 8.22 -12.63
N LEU A 3 6.24 7.24 -12.71
CA LEU A 3 4.82 7.45 -12.98
C LEU A 3 4.06 7.54 -11.65
N ALA A 4 3.49 8.71 -11.38
CA ALA A 4 2.50 8.88 -10.31
C ALA A 4 1.11 8.55 -10.85
N TRP A 5 0.47 7.51 -10.32
CA TRP A 5 -0.92 7.23 -10.68
C TRP A 5 -1.82 8.10 -9.81
N THR A 6 -2.59 8.99 -10.44
CA THR A 6 -3.48 9.95 -9.76
C THR A 6 -4.88 9.39 -9.53
N HIS A 7 -5.21 8.27 -10.17
CA HIS A 7 -6.44 7.49 -9.94
C HIS A 7 -6.06 6.09 -9.50
N VAL A 8 -6.20 5.84 -8.21
CA VAL A 8 -5.64 4.70 -7.50
C VAL A 8 -6.66 4.25 -6.46
N GLY A 9 -7.03 2.97 -6.49
CA GLY A 9 -8.20 2.47 -5.77
C GLY A 9 -9.06 1.53 -6.62
N PRO A 10 -10.27 1.17 -6.14
CA PRO A 10 -11.17 0.24 -6.83
C PRO A 10 -11.59 0.71 -8.23
N THR A 11 -11.37 1.99 -8.56
CA THR A 11 -11.79 2.62 -9.82
C THR A 11 -11.00 2.15 -11.04
N ASN A 12 -9.70 1.83 -10.89
CA ASN A 12 -8.86 1.37 -12.00
C ASN A 12 -8.58 -0.14 -11.96
N GLY A 13 -8.75 -0.80 -10.80
CA GLY A 13 -8.70 -2.26 -10.66
C GLY A 13 -7.35 -2.92 -11.00
N VAL A 14 -6.30 -2.13 -11.27
CA VAL A 14 -4.96 -2.63 -11.58
C VAL A 14 -4.23 -3.07 -10.32
N ILE A 15 -4.35 -2.29 -9.24
CA ILE A 15 -3.86 -2.63 -7.91
C ILE A 15 -4.98 -2.37 -6.91
N THR A 16 -5.32 -3.39 -6.11
CA THR A 16 -6.39 -3.34 -5.12
C THR A 16 -5.91 -3.83 -3.76
N LEU A 17 -6.56 -3.32 -2.71
CA LEU A 17 -6.36 -3.73 -1.33
C LEU A 17 -7.59 -4.51 -0.85
N ALA A 18 -7.36 -5.53 -0.02
CA ALA A 18 -8.41 -6.23 0.70
C ALA A 18 -8.01 -6.46 2.17
N HIS A 19 -8.91 -6.08 3.07
CA HIS A 19 -8.82 -6.33 4.51
C HIS A 19 -10.21 -6.16 5.13
N GLU A 20 -10.58 -6.98 6.12
CA GLU A 20 -11.94 -6.97 6.70
C GLU A 20 -12.28 -5.68 7.46
N ALA A 21 -11.30 -5.11 8.16
CA ALA A 21 -11.43 -3.85 8.90
C ALA A 21 -11.23 -2.59 8.04
N LEU A 22 -11.04 -2.73 6.72
CA LEU A 22 -10.80 -1.62 5.81
C LEU A 22 -12.10 -1.17 5.14
N ALA A 23 -12.64 -0.03 5.61
CA ALA A 23 -13.85 0.55 5.04
C ALA A 23 -13.64 1.12 3.63
N THR A 24 -12.55 1.87 3.42
CA THR A 24 -12.24 2.49 2.12
C THR A 24 -10.75 2.84 1.97
N TYR A 25 -10.31 3.01 0.73
CA TYR A 25 -8.97 3.49 0.38
C TYR A 25 -8.98 4.28 -0.94
N GLY A 26 -7.97 5.10 -1.18
CA GLY A 26 -7.86 5.83 -2.46
C GLY A 26 -6.65 6.77 -2.56
N ALA A 27 -6.56 7.48 -3.69
CA ALA A 27 -5.43 8.34 -4.05
C ALA A 27 -5.26 9.63 -3.22
N GLY A 28 -6.22 9.95 -2.35
CA GLY A 28 -6.20 11.13 -1.49
C GLY A 28 -6.51 10.79 -0.04
N PRO A 29 -6.12 11.67 0.90
CA PRO A 29 -6.45 11.50 2.30
C PRO A 29 -7.97 11.62 2.47
N ARG A 30 -8.52 10.77 3.34
CA ARG A 30 -9.91 10.80 3.80
C ARG A 30 -9.94 10.26 5.23
N PRO A 31 -10.81 10.79 6.10
CA PRO A 31 -11.06 10.18 7.40
C PRO A 31 -11.44 8.71 7.29
N GLU A 32 -11.03 7.90 8.27
CA GLU A 32 -11.37 6.47 8.37
C GLU A 32 -10.95 5.61 7.15
N ALA A 33 -9.85 5.97 6.49
CA ALA A 33 -9.41 5.34 5.24
C ALA A 33 -7.92 5.02 5.20
N LEU A 34 -7.50 4.27 4.17
CA LEU A 34 -6.10 4.25 3.74
C LEU A 34 -5.88 5.21 2.57
N TRP A 35 -4.89 6.09 2.71
CA TRP A 35 -4.39 6.87 1.59
C TRP A 35 -3.34 6.05 0.85
N MET A 36 -3.65 5.69 -0.40
CA MET A 36 -2.82 4.86 -1.26
C MET A 36 -2.13 5.70 -2.33
N VAL A 37 -0.81 5.60 -2.39
CA VAL A 37 0.02 6.22 -3.44
C VAL A 37 0.71 5.13 -4.23
N LEU A 38 0.54 5.14 -5.55
CA LEU A 38 1.25 4.23 -6.46
C LEU A 38 2.34 4.98 -7.22
N ARG A 39 3.52 4.38 -7.25
CA ARG A 39 4.69 4.84 -8.01
C ARG A 39 5.27 3.69 -8.80
N GLY A 40 5.91 4.00 -9.92
CA GLY A 40 6.49 2.96 -10.74
C GLY A 40 7.52 3.48 -11.73
N SER A 41 8.47 2.61 -12.02
CA SER A 41 9.40 2.67 -13.14
C SER A 41 9.22 1.40 -13.97
N PRO A 42 9.87 1.27 -15.15
CA PRO A 42 9.79 0.05 -15.93
C PRO A 42 10.22 -1.24 -15.19
N ALA A 43 11.08 -1.12 -14.17
CA ALA A 43 11.62 -2.28 -13.44
C ALA A 43 11.00 -2.51 -12.07
N VAL A 44 10.29 -1.52 -11.51
CA VAL A 44 9.78 -1.54 -10.13
C VAL A 44 8.42 -0.89 -10.06
N SER A 45 7.47 -1.55 -9.40
CA SER A 45 6.19 -0.96 -9.00
C SER A 45 6.08 -0.92 -7.50
N CYS A 46 5.44 0.11 -6.97
CA CYS A 46 5.46 0.46 -5.57
C CYS A 46 4.09 0.98 -5.12
N VAL A 47 3.66 0.53 -3.94
CA VAL A 47 2.48 1.00 -3.22
C VAL A 47 2.88 1.52 -1.85
N GLN A 48 2.45 2.75 -1.56
CA GLN A 48 2.60 3.38 -0.25
C GLN A 48 1.22 3.52 0.37
N LEU A 49 1.11 3.19 1.65
CA LEU A 49 -0.14 3.26 2.41
C LEU A 49 0.09 4.14 3.63
N VAL A 50 -0.64 5.26 3.70
CA VAL A 50 -0.74 6.07 4.91
C VAL A 50 -2.04 5.75 5.61
N ASN A 51 -1.97 5.44 6.89
CA ASN A 51 -3.11 5.02 7.68
C ASN A 51 -3.84 6.23 8.28
N LEU A 52 -5.11 6.40 7.92
CA LEU A 52 -6.00 7.41 8.48
C LEU A 52 -7.21 6.76 9.18
N ARG A 53 -7.14 5.46 9.51
CA ARG A 53 -8.17 4.79 10.30
C ARG A 53 -8.19 5.33 11.72
N GLY A 54 -9.37 5.55 12.29
CA GLY A 54 -9.52 6.22 13.59
C GLY A 54 -9.22 7.72 13.56
N ILE A 55 -8.94 8.31 12.39
CA ILE A 55 -8.65 9.74 12.23
C ILE A 55 -9.88 10.44 11.65
N ASP A 56 -10.45 11.36 12.43
CA ASP A 56 -11.69 12.09 12.07
C ASP A 56 -11.44 13.32 11.17
N ASP A 57 -10.21 13.84 11.14
CA ASP A 57 -9.82 15.05 10.42
C ASP A 57 -8.55 14.76 9.60
N ASP A 58 -8.65 14.88 8.28
CA ASP A 58 -7.59 14.54 7.33
C ASP A 58 -6.65 15.71 7.00
N ARG A 59 -6.83 16.86 7.67
CA ARG A 59 -5.96 18.03 7.52
C ARG A 59 -4.63 17.78 8.21
N TRP A 60 -3.56 17.69 7.41
CA TRP A 60 -2.19 17.48 7.91
C TRP A 60 -1.68 18.58 8.87
N ASN A 61 -2.29 19.78 8.84
CA ASN A 61 -1.84 20.95 9.58
C ASN A 61 -2.61 21.19 10.89
N VAL A 62 -3.37 20.19 11.36
CA VAL A 62 -4.01 20.22 12.68
C VAL A 62 -3.40 19.17 13.60
N ALA A 63 -3.54 19.37 14.91
CA ALA A 63 -3.16 18.34 15.86
C ALA A 63 -4.17 17.19 15.80
N HIS A 64 -3.68 15.96 15.67
CA HIS A 64 -4.50 14.76 15.82
C HIS A 64 -4.38 14.24 17.25
N GLU A 65 -5.51 14.09 17.95
CA GLU A 65 -5.53 13.69 19.37
C GLU A 65 -5.20 12.21 19.59
N ARG A 66 -5.27 11.40 18.52
CA ARG A 66 -5.03 9.95 18.55
C ARG A 66 -4.18 9.50 17.38
N ALA A 67 -3.44 8.41 17.59
CA ALA A 67 -2.76 7.70 16.53
C ALA A 67 -3.77 6.92 15.68
N PRO A 68 -3.44 6.61 14.41
CA PRO A 68 -4.27 5.76 13.58
C PRO A 68 -4.45 4.36 14.18
N GLU A 69 -5.58 3.71 13.90
CA GLU A 69 -5.81 2.32 14.28
C GLU A 69 -5.02 1.38 13.36
N PRO A 70 -4.10 0.55 13.90
CA PRO A 70 -3.23 -0.28 13.08
C PRO A 70 -3.99 -1.37 12.31
N LEU A 71 -3.36 -1.86 11.24
CA LEU A 71 -3.84 -2.98 10.42
C LEU A 71 -2.74 -4.02 10.25
N GLU A 72 -3.13 -5.29 10.29
CA GLU A 72 -2.25 -6.42 10.02
C GLU A 72 -2.74 -7.22 8.82
N GLY A 73 -1.83 -7.76 8.01
CA GLY A 73 -2.19 -8.69 6.93
C GLY A 73 -3.02 -8.10 5.79
N ILE A 74 -2.78 -6.83 5.42
CA ILE A 74 -3.45 -6.18 4.29
C ILE A 74 -3.07 -6.90 3.00
N GLU A 75 -4.04 -7.51 2.32
CA GLU A 75 -3.79 -8.17 1.04
C GLU A 75 -3.68 -7.12 -0.07
N VAL A 76 -2.59 -7.20 -0.84
CA VAL A 76 -2.39 -6.42 -2.06
C VAL A 76 -2.53 -7.36 -3.25
N ARG A 77 -3.35 -6.95 -4.22
CA ARG A 77 -3.49 -7.64 -5.51
C ARG A 77 -3.08 -6.71 -6.63
N ALA A 78 -2.28 -7.18 -7.56
CA ALA A 78 -1.81 -6.40 -8.70
C ALA A 78 -1.91 -7.20 -10.00
N ARG A 79 -2.49 -6.63 -11.06
CA ARG A 79 -2.42 -7.22 -12.40
C ARG A 79 -1.01 -7.07 -12.96
N VAL A 80 -0.41 -8.18 -13.36
CA VAL A 80 0.96 -8.26 -13.84
C VAL A 80 1.02 -9.03 -15.17
N GLY A 81 1.73 -8.48 -16.15
CA GLY A 81 1.94 -9.09 -17.47
C GLY A 81 3.38 -9.59 -17.70
N VAL A 82 4.21 -9.50 -16.67
CA VAL A 82 5.66 -9.75 -16.71
C VAL A 82 6.08 -10.59 -15.51
N GLU A 83 7.28 -11.15 -15.56
CA GLU A 83 7.80 -12.01 -14.48
C GLU A 83 8.08 -11.17 -13.23
N ILE A 84 7.56 -11.60 -12.07
CA ILE A 84 7.85 -10.96 -10.78
C ILE A 84 9.08 -11.62 -10.17
N THR A 85 10.14 -10.82 -9.98
CA THR A 85 11.44 -11.29 -9.46
C THR A 85 11.60 -11.10 -7.96
N GLY A 86 10.72 -10.33 -7.32
CA GLY A 86 10.66 -10.23 -5.88
C GLY A 86 9.60 -9.25 -5.41
N VAL A 87 9.22 -9.39 -4.14
CA VAL A 87 8.31 -8.49 -3.42
C VAL A 87 8.94 -8.16 -2.08
N TRP A 88 8.88 -6.90 -1.70
CA TRP A 88 9.45 -6.39 -0.46
C TRP A 88 8.50 -5.41 0.21
N TRP A 89 8.72 -5.23 1.50
CA TRP A 89 8.02 -4.28 2.33
C TRP A 89 8.97 -3.63 3.33
N ASP A 90 8.65 -2.40 3.70
CA ASP A 90 9.27 -1.70 4.81
C ASP A 90 8.32 -0.66 5.44
N THR A 91 8.64 -0.26 6.67
CA THR A 91 7.94 0.81 7.39
C THR A 91 8.95 1.57 8.25
N PRO A 92 8.83 2.91 8.35
CA PRO A 92 9.62 3.66 9.34
C PRO A 92 9.14 3.44 10.78
N ASP A 93 7.98 2.82 11.00
CA ASP A 93 7.30 2.78 12.30
C ASP A 93 7.98 1.85 13.33
N ASP A 94 8.81 0.92 12.88
CA ASP A 94 9.46 -0.09 13.75
C ASP A 94 10.99 0.01 13.84
N ASN A 95 11.55 1.19 13.55
CA ASN A 95 12.99 1.51 13.64
C ASN A 95 13.91 0.67 12.71
N VAL A 96 13.36 0.02 11.70
CA VAL A 96 14.14 -0.73 10.71
C VAL A 96 14.12 0.01 9.37
N GLY A 97 15.29 0.28 8.82
CA GLY A 97 15.46 0.91 7.50
C GLY A 97 15.94 -0.07 6.44
N HIS A 98 15.39 -1.29 6.43
CA HIS A 98 15.85 -2.38 5.57
C HIS A 98 14.69 -3.14 4.94
N ALA A 99 14.81 -3.37 3.64
CA ALA A 99 13.85 -4.12 2.85
C ALA A 99 13.63 -5.54 3.39
N ARG A 100 12.37 -5.90 3.65
CA ARG A 100 11.97 -7.23 4.09
C ARG A 100 11.30 -7.96 2.95
N SER A 101 11.82 -9.13 2.58
CA SER A 101 11.20 -9.92 1.53
C SER A 101 9.85 -10.48 2.00
N LEU A 102 8.84 -10.37 1.13
CA LEU A 102 7.51 -10.92 1.35
C LEU A 102 7.30 -12.19 0.54
N ARG A 103 6.50 -13.10 1.09
CA ARG A 103 5.94 -14.21 0.31
C ARG A 103 4.87 -13.66 -0.63
N TYR A 104 4.83 -14.20 -1.84
CA TYR A 104 3.84 -13.82 -2.84
C TYR A 104 3.45 -15.00 -3.73
N GLU A 105 2.30 -14.88 -4.39
CA GLU A 105 1.83 -15.79 -5.42
C GLU A 105 1.56 -15.00 -6.70
N VAL A 106 1.84 -15.60 -7.87
CA VAL A 106 1.37 -15.09 -9.16
C VAL A 106 0.49 -16.15 -9.81
N LYS A 107 -0.79 -15.83 -10.01
CA LYS A 107 -1.77 -16.75 -10.61
C LYS A 107 -2.63 -16.01 -11.62
N GLY A 108 -2.68 -16.52 -12.85
CA GLY A 108 -3.52 -15.95 -13.92
C GLY A 108 -3.21 -14.49 -14.25
N GLY A 109 -1.94 -14.06 -14.12
CA GLY A 109 -1.55 -12.66 -14.33
C GLY A 109 -1.91 -11.73 -13.17
N GLU A 110 -2.18 -12.26 -11.99
CA GLU A 110 -2.39 -11.48 -10.77
C GLU A 110 -1.35 -11.86 -9.70
N LEU A 111 -0.57 -10.86 -9.27
CA LEU A 111 0.30 -10.91 -8.12
C LEU A 111 -0.52 -10.70 -6.84
N ARG A 112 -0.27 -11.53 -5.82
CA ARG A 112 -0.87 -11.41 -4.48
C ARG A 112 0.19 -11.52 -3.39
N PHE A 113 0.12 -10.64 -2.41
CA PHE A 113 0.96 -10.68 -1.20
C PHE A 113 0.26 -9.94 -0.05
N GLN A 114 0.83 -10.03 1.15
CA GLN A 114 0.33 -9.33 2.33
C GLN A 114 1.36 -8.35 2.88
N ILE A 115 0.92 -7.14 3.15
CA ILE A 115 1.64 -6.20 4.02
C ILE A 115 1.40 -6.67 5.46
N PRO A 116 2.45 -7.04 6.20
CA PRO A 116 2.30 -7.69 7.50
C PRO A 116 1.70 -6.76 8.54
N HIS A 117 2.09 -5.48 8.53
CA HIS A 117 1.72 -4.50 9.53
C HIS A 117 1.69 -3.07 8.95
N LEU A 118 0.81 -2.23 9.48
CA LEU A 118 0.70 -0.80 9.15
C LEU A 118 0.20 -0.03 10.38
N ASP A 119 1.10 0.74 11.01
CA ASP A 119 0.74 1.73 12.05
C ASP A 119 0.37 3.06 11.40
N VAL A 120 1.37 3.76 10.84
CA VAL A 120 1.21 5.09 10.23
C VAL A 120 1.51 5.02 8.74
N TRP A 121 2.64 4.42 8.36
CA TRP A 121 3.06 4.37 6.98
C TRP A 121 3.76 3.06 6.63
N ALA A 122 3.34 2.44 5.53
CA ALA A 122 3.99 1.28 4.95
C ALA A 122 4.30 1.50 3.48
N LEU A 123 5.40 0.89 3.04
CA LEU A 123 5.81 0.79 1.65
C LEU A 123 5.89 -0.68 1.27
N ALA A 124 5.29 -1.07 0.14
CA ALA A 124 5.59 -2.34 -0.50
C ALA A 124 5.95 -2.13 -1.97
N TRP A 125 6.88 -2.91 -2.49
CA TRP A 125 7.28 -2.84 -3.89
C TRP A 125 7.60 -4.21 -4.44
N TRP A 126 7.53 -4.33 -5.76
CA TRP A 126 7.92 -5.53 -6.48
C TRP A 126 8.70 -5.18 -7.73
N THR A 127 9.63 -6.05 -8.08
CA THR A 127 10.48 -5.92 -9.26
C THR A 127 10.02 -6.87 -10.34
N VAL A 128 10.23 -6.45 -11.58
CA VAL A 128 9.85 -7.22 -12.77
C VAL A 128 11.05 -7.48 -13.67
N ARG A 129 10.96 -8.53 -14.48
CA ARG A 129 11.94 -8.87 -15.52
C ARG A 129 11.28 -9.06 -16.88
#